data_AF-A0A7K1V9X3-F1
#
_entry.id   AF-A0A7K1V9X3-F1
#
_cell.length_a   1.000
_cell.length_b   1.000
_cell.length_c   1.000
_cell.angle_alpha   90.00
_cell.angle_beta   90.00
_cell.angle_gamma   90.00
#
_symmetry.space_group_name_H-M   'P 1'
#
loop_
_entity.id
_entity.type
_entity.pdbx_description
1 polymer ?
#
loop_
_entity_poly.entity_id
_entity_poly.type
_entity_poly.pdbx_seq_one_letter_code
_entity_poly.pdbx_strand_id
1 'polypeptide(L)'
;MTYSEFARFRRPRPRVALGGCLADGYPFVFGFTAYESIFTPAVDKTGAIPLPHHSEKVVGGHCVVAVGYDDSRQVFRIRNSWGETWGDNGYGTMPYAYLLSRIASDFWTIRTVRG
;
A
#
# COMPACT_ATOMS: atom_id res chain seq x y z
N MET A 1 14.70 5.70 27.33
CA MET A 1 13.45 4.87 27.35
C MET A 1 12.86 4.92 25.94
N THR A 2 12.38 3.80 25.39
CA THR A 2 11.86 3.77 24.01
C THR A 2 10.35 3.61 24.02
N TYR A 3 9.63 4.47 23.31
CA TYR A 3 8.16 4.36 23.16
C TYR A 3 7.76 4.46 21.69
N SER A 4 6.55 3.97 21.39
CA SER A 4 5.97 3.98 20.05
C SER A 4 4.95 5.11 19.91
N GLU A 5 5.00 5.83 18.80
CA GLU A 5 4.04 6.86 18.42
C GLU A 5 3.27 6.42 17.17
N PHE A 6 1.96 6.67 17.16
CA PHE A 6 1.09 6.43 16.02
C PHE A 6 0.83 7.75 15.28
N ALA A 7 1.18 7.81 14.00
CA ALA A 7 0.90 8.98 13.17
C ALA A 7 -0.06 8.63 12.02
N ARG A 8 -1.04 9.50 11.78
CA ARG A 8 -2.03 9.38 10.70
C ARG A 8 -1.72 10.34 9.56
N PHE A 9 -1.77 9.86 8.33
CA PHE A 9 -1.77 10.75 7.16
C PHE A 9 -3.20 11.27 6.91
N ARG A 10 -3.40 12.56 7.18
CA ARG A 10 -4.66 13.26 6.85
C ARG A 10 -4.68 13.64 5.37
N ARG A 11 -5.88 13.89 4.82
CA ARG A 11 -5.99 14.45 3.46
C ARG A 11 -5.70 15.96 3.47
N PRO A 12 -5.14 16.53 2.38
CA PRO A 12 -4.66 15.83 1.17
C PRO A 12 -3.40 14.98 1.46
N ARG A 13 -3.26 13.86 0.76
CA ARG A 13 -2.15 12.90 0.94
C ARG A 13 -1.22 12.98 -0.29
N PRO A 14 -0.27 13.92 -0.32
CA PRO A 14 0.63 14.04 -1.46
C PRO A 14 1.60 12.85 -1.49
N ARG A 15 1.92 12.38 -2.70
CA ARG A 15 2.92 11.32 -2.96
C ARG A 15 4.26 11.57 -2.27
N VAL A 16 4.66 12.84 -2.17
CA VAL A 16 5.88 13.26 -1.47
C VAL A 16 5.84 12.91 0.02
N ALA A 17 4.72 13.09 0.70
CA ALA A 17 4.61 12.78 2.13
C ALA A 17 4.67 11.26 2.40
N LEU A 18 4.02 10.47 1.54
CA LEU A 18 4.04 9.00 1.64
C LEU A 18 5.44 8.45 1.33
N GLY A 19 6.06 8.93 0.24
CA GLY A 19 7.44 8.56 -0.12
C GLY A 19 8.44 8.99 0.95
N GLY A 20 8.30 10.20 1.49
CA GLY A 20 9.14 10.70 2.58
C GLY A 20 9.06 9.82 3.84
N CYS A 21 7.86 9.37 4.22
CA CYS A 21 7.73 8.45 5.36
C CYS A 21 8.48 7.13 5.15
N LEU A 22 8.43 6.59 3.92
CA LEU A 22 9.15 5.37 3.59
C LEU A 22 10.68 5.61 3.54
N ALA A 23 11.10 6.76 3.02
CA ALA A 23 12.51 7.16 2.99
C ALA A 23 13.09 7.39 4.40
N ASP A 24 12.27 7.86 5.34
CA ASP A 24 12.61 7.97 6.77
C ASP A 24 12.71 6.59 7.46
N GLY A 25 12.45 5.49 6.75
CA GLY A 25 12.51 4.14 7.28
C GLY A 25 11.24 3.70 8.01
N TYR A 26 10.11 4.38 7.80
CA TYR A 26 8.84 4.07 8.44
C TYR A 26 7.81 3.53 7.45
N PRO A 27 7.58 2.20 7.42
CA PRO A 27 6.44 1.62 6.72
C PRO A 27 5.12 2.19 7.21
N PHE A 28 4.10 2.16 6.36
CA PHE A 28 2.76 2.56 6.73
C PHE A 28 1.72 1.55 6.24
N VAL A 29 0.67 1.36 7.03
CA VAL A 29 -0.52 0.58 6.64
C VAL A 29 -1.51 1.49 5.95
N PHE A 30 -2.31 0.93 5.04
CA PHE A 30 -3.45 1.61 4.45
C PHE A 30 -4.53 0.61 4.04
N GLY A 31 -5.79 1.04 4.16
CA GLY A 31 -6.93 0.32 3.63
C GLY A 31 -7.21 0.73 2.19
N PHE A 32 -7.73 -0.19 1.38
CA PHE A 32 -8.14 0.09 0.01
C PHE A 32 -9.37 -0.74 -0.40
N THR A 33 -10.17 -0.19 -1.31
CA THR A 33 -11.26 -0.91 -1.97
C THR A 33 -10.67 -1.97 -2.87
N ALA A 34 -10.99 -3.23 -2.64
CA ALA A 34 -10.58 -4.36 -3.46
C ALA A 34 -11.56 -4.54 -4.64
N TYR A 35 -11.01 -4.76 -5.84
CA TYR A 35 -11.75 -5.08 -7.06
C TYR A 35 -11.33 -6.46 -7.59
N GLU A 36 -12.14 -7.08 -8.45
CA GLU A 36 -11.91 -8.46 -8.92
C GLU A 36 -10.56 -8.68 -9.64
N SER A 37 -10.00 -7.64 -10.27
CA SER A 37 -8.71 -7.66 -10.97
C SER A 37 -7.54 -8.04 -10.06
N ILE A 38 -7.65 -7.82 -8.74
CA ILE A 38 -6.60 -8.20 -7.80
C ILE A 38 -6.53 -9.72 -7.58
N PHE A 39 -7.56 -10.47 -8.00
CA PHE A 39 -7.69 -11.92 -7.82
C PHE A 39 -7.43 -12.70 -9.10
N THR A 40 -6.83 -12.09 -10.13
CA THR A 40 -6.46 -12.79 -11.35
C THR A 40 -5.23 -13.68 -11.15
N PRO A 41 -5.07 -14.78 -11.90
CA PRO A 41 -3.86 -15.61 -11.84
C PRO A 41 -2.56 -14.84 -12.14
N ALA A 42 -2.64 -13.80 -12.97
CA ALA A 42 -1.50 -12.94 -13.27
C ALA A 42 -1.09 -12.13 -12.03
N VAL A 43 -2.04 -11.58 -11.27
CA VAL A 43 -1.76 -10.86 -10.02
C VAL A 43 -1.31 -11.83 -8.93
N ASP A 44 -1.92 -13.01 -8.84
CA ASP A 44 -1.49 -14.06 -7.90
C ASP A 44 -0.02 -14.42 -8.09
N LYS A 45 0.43 -14.56 -9.35
CA LYS A 45 1.83 -14.86 -9.67
C LYS A 45 2.80 -13.69 -9.50
N THR A 46 2.37 -12.46 -9.74
CA THR A 46 3.29 -11.30 -9.85
C THR A 46 3.19 -10.31 -8.70
N GLY A 47 2.08 -10.30 -7.97
CA GLY A 47 1.73 -9.30 -6.97
C GLY A 47 1.50 -7.90 -7.54
N ALA A 48 1.48 -7.73 -8.88
CA ALA A 48 1.32 -6.44 -9.53
C ALA A 48 -0.17 -6.07 -9.64
N ILE A 49 -0.70 -5.39 -8.62
CA ILE A 49 -2.10 -4.99 -8.57
C ILE A 49 -2.35 -3.86 -9.59
N PRO A 50 -3.25 -4.03 -10.57
CA PRO A 50 -3.56 -2.98 -11.53
C PRO A 50 -4.43 -1.88 -10.90
N LEU A 51 -4.56 -0.75 -11.60
CA LEU A 51 -5.65 0.17 -11.33
C LEU A 51 -6.98 -0.49 -11.74
N PRO A 52 -8.05 -0.31 -10.95
CA PRO A 52 -9.33 -0.88 -11.31
C PRO A 52 -9.93 -0.15 -12.51
N HIS A 53 -10.72 -0.86 -13.31
CA HIS A 53 -11.54 -0.26 -14.34
C HIS A 53 -12.80 0.40 -13.74
N HIS A 54 -13.32 1.44 -14.40
CA HIS A 54 -14.47 2.21 -13.89
C HIS A 54 -15.74 1.38 -13.65
N SER A 55 -15.92 0.28 -14.40
CA SER A 55 -17.07 -0.63 -14.29
C SER A 55 -16.75 -1.94 -13.59
N GLU A 56 -15.57 -2.04 -12.97
CA GLU A 56 -15.11 -3.26 -12.33
C GLU A 56 -15.87 -3.54 -11.02
N LYS A 57 -16.11 -4.82 -10.75
CA LYS A 57 -16.87 -5.21 -9.56
C LYS A 57 -16.02 -5.03 -8.29
N VAL A 58 -16.57 -4.28 -7.33
CA VAL A 58 -16.04 -4.24 -5.97
C VAL A 58 -16.29 -5.58 -5.28
N VAL A 59 -15.23 -6.15 -4.72
CA VAL A 59 -15.25 -7.44 -4.03
C VAL A 59 -15.10 -7.29 -2.52
N GLY A 60 -14.62 -6.14 -2.03
CA GLY A 60 -14.56 -5.84 -0.61
C GLY A 60 -13.59 -4.71 -0.26
N GLY A 61 -13.10 -4.73 0.98
CA GLY A 61 -11.98 -3.91 1.43
C GLY A 61 -10.82 -4.79 1.87
N HIS A 62 -9.59 -4.32 1.66
CA HIS A 62 -8.38 -5.00 2.11
C HIS A 62 -7.38 -4.00 2.71
N CYS A 63 -6.41 -4.48 3.48
CA CYS A 63 -5.37 -3.68 4.11
C CYS A 63 -4.01 -4.33 3.93
N VAL A 64 -3.01 -3.52 3.57
CA VAL A 64 -1.63 -3.96 3.34
C VAL A 64 -0.65 -2.94 3.91
N VAL A 65 0.63 -3.31 3.94
CA VAL A 65 1.72 -2.43 4.38
C VAL A 65 2.46 -1.91 3.15
N ALA A 66 2.59 -0.60 2.97
CA ALA A 66 3.56 -0.01 2.06
C ALA A 66 4.95 -0.05 2.71
N VAL A 67 5.93 -0.59 1.99
CA VAL A 67 7.30 -0.82 2.48
C VAL A 67 8.38 -0.19 1.60
N GLY A 68 7.98 0.42 0.48
CA GLY A 68 8.89 1.09 -0.43
C GLY A 68 8.14 1.68 -1.62
N TYR A 69 8.87 2.30 -2.53
CA TYR A 69 8.33 2.90 -3.74
C TYR A 69 9.37 2.89 -4.87
N ASP A 70 8.89 2.96 -6.11
CA ASP A 70 9.70 3.05 -7.30
C ASP A 70 9.12 4.14 -8.19
N ASP A 71 9.80 5.28 -8.27
CA ASP A 71 9.37 6.43 -9.05
C ASP A 71 9.46 6.20 -10.56
N SER A 72 10.36 5.31 -11.03
CA SER A 72 10.48 4.99 -12.46
C SER A 72 9.26 4.22 -12.97
N ARG A 73 8.68 3.39 -12.10
CA ARG A 73 7.49 2.58 -12.39
C ARG A 73 6.20 3.19 -11.83
N GLN A 74 6.30 4.26 -11.04
CA GLN A 74 5.20 4.93 -10.35
C GLN A 74 4.36 3.98 -9.48
N VAL A 75 5.02 3.11 -8.72
CA VAL A 75 4.38 2.11 -7.84
C VAL A 75 4.91 2.17 -6.42
N PHE A 76 4.04 1.88 -5.45
CA PHE A 76 4.45 1.50 -4.10
C PHE A 76 4.73 0.00 -4.07
N ARG A 77 5.81 -0.41 -3.38
CA ARG A 77 6.00 -1.81 -2.98
C ARG A 77 5.17 -2.08 -1.73
N ILE A 78 4.38 -3.13 -1.77
CA ILE A 78 3.51 -3.53 -0.67
C ILE A 78 3.88 -4.92 -0.16
N ARG A 79 3.65 -5.16 1.13
CA ARG A 79 3.65 -6.49 1.75
C ARG A 79 2.20 -6.90 2.00
N ASN A 80 1.82 -8.05 1.48
CA ASN A 80 0.48 -8.61 1.61
C ASN A 80 0.43 -9.71 2.69
N SER A 81 -0.77 -10.20 2.99
CA SER A 81 -1.04 -11.21 4.03
C SER A 81 -1.60 -12.52 3.46
N TRP A 82 -1.37 -12.80 2.18
CA TRP A 82 -1.88 -13.99 1.48
C TRP A 82 -0.84 -15.10 1.32
N GLY A 83 0.17 -15.13 2.21
CA GLY A 83 1.25 -16.11 2.19
C GLY A 83 2.39 -15.75 1.24
N GLU A 84 3.47 -16.50 1.34
CA GLU A 84 4.70 -16.26 0.56
C GLU A 84 4.56 -16.68 -0.91
N THR A 85 3.59 -17.54 -1.22
CA THR A 85 3.33 -17.99 -2.59
C THR A 85 2.67 -16.93 -3.46
N TRP A 86 2.08 -15.88 -2.85
CA TRP A 86 1.48 -14.78 -3.59
C TRP A 86 2.53 -13.75 -3.99
N GLY A 87 2.54 -13.39 -5.28
CA GLY A 87 3.43 -12.39 -5.85
C GLY A 87 4.91 -12.74 -5.68
N ASP A 88 5.70 -11.73 -5.34
CA ASP A 88 7.13 -11.85 -5.07
C ASP A 88 7.35 -12.14 -3.58
N ASN A 89 7.25 -13.41 -3.18
CA ASN A 89 7.47 -13.86 -1.80
C ASN A 89 6.55 -13.14 -0.78
N GLY A 90 5.27 -12.96 -1.12
CA GLY A 90 4.28 -12.22 -0.33
C GLY A 90 4.29 -10.70 -0.56
N TYR A 91 5.15 -10.19 -1.45
CA TYR A 91 5.21 -8.80 -1.83
C TYR A 91 4.60 -8.55 -3.20
N GLY A 92 4.15 -7.31 -3.39
CA GLY A 92 3.55 -6.86 -4.64
C GLY A 92 3.85 -5.40 -4.92
N THR A 93 3.25 -4.90 -5.99
CA THR A 93 3.31 -3.49 -6.37
C THR A 93 1.91 -2.94 -6.60
N MET A 94 1.70 -1.68 -6.24
CA MET A 94 0.44 -0.98 -6.42
C MET A 94 0.68 0.43 -6.97
N PRO A 95 0.01 0.84 -8.06
CA PRO A 95 0.17 2.15 -8.67
C PRO A 95 -0.06 3.30 -7.70
N TYR A 96 0.75 4.36 -7.81
CA TYR A 96 0.56 5.58 -7.02
C TYR A 96 -0.87 6.11 -7.09
N ALA A 97 -1.46 6.12 -8.29
CA ALA A 97 -2.82 6.58 -8.51
C ALA A 97 -3.87 5.81 -7.67
N TYR A 98 -3.62 4.56 -7.30
CA TYR A 98 -4.51 3.77 -6.45
C TYR A 98 -4.56 4.38 -5.04
N LEU A 99 -3.41 4.56 -4.40
CA LEU A 99 -3.29 5.08 -3.02
C LEU A 99 -3.67 6.56 -2.91
N LEU A 100 -3.41 7.34 -3.97
CA LEU A 100 -3.65 8.78 -4.00
C LEU A 100 -5.12 9.12 -4.31
N SER A 101 -5.89 8.17 -4.84
CA SER A 101 -7.30 8.39 -5.15
C SER A 101 -8.22 8.18 -3.94
N ARG A 102 -9.53 8.17 -4.19
CA ARG A 102 -10.54 8.01 -3.15
C ARG A 102 -10.78 6.58 -2.70
N ILE A 103 -10.25 5.59 -3.43
CA ILE A 103 -10.43 4.16 -3.15
C ILE A 103 -9.40 3.63 -2.14
N ALA A 104 -8.58 4.51 -1.54
CA ALA A 104 -7.69 4.19 -0.44
C ALA A 104 -7.92 5.13 0.75
N SER A 105 -7.84 4.60 1.97
CA SER A 105 -8.07 5.32 3.22
C SER A 105 -7.19 4.81 4.37
N ASP A 106 -7.32 5.50 5.51
CA ASP A 106 -6.77 5.04 6.80
C ASP A 106 -5.29 4.67 6.78
N PHE A 107 -4.51 5.66 6.38
CA PHE A 107 -3.05 5.59 6.32
C PHE A 107 -2.45 5.87 7.69
N TRP A 108 -1.70 4.90 8.22
CA TRP A 108 -1.09 4.98 9.55
C TRP A 108 0.34 4.45 9.53
N THR A 109 1.22 5.11 10.28
CA THR A 109 2.58 4.63 10.54
C THR A 109 2.84 4.57 12.04
N ILE A 110 3.69 3.65 12.46
CA ILE A 110 4.18 3.55 13.84
C ILE A 110 5.65 3.94 13.82
N ARG A 111 6.02 4.91 14.65
CA ARG A 111 7.38 5.41 14.77
C ARG A 111 7.92 5.11 16.16
N THR A 112 9.17 4.67 16.22
CA THR A 112 9.88 4.47 17.49
C THR A 112 10.60 5.75 17.87
N VAL A 113 10.31 6.31 19.05
CA VAL A 113 10.95 7.51 19.58
C VAL A 113 11.90 7.09 20.71
N ARG A 114 13.16 7.54 20.63
CA ARG A 114 14.15 7.37 21.70
C ARG A 114 14.21 8.66 22.51
N GLY A 115 13.92 8.56 23.80
CA GLY A 115 14.16 9.60 24.81
C GLY A 115 15.24 9.18 25.80
#